data_AF-A0A7V9WQA2-F1
#
_entry.id   AF-A0A7V9WQA2-F1
#
_cell.length_a   1.000
_cell.length_b   1.000
_cell.length_c   1.000
_cell.angle_alpha   90.00
_cell.angle_beta   90.00
_cell.angle_gamma   90.00
#
_symmetry.space_group_name_H-M   'P 1'
#
loop_
_entity.id
_entity.type
_entity.pdbx_description
1 polymer ?
#
loop_
_entity_poly.entity_id
_entity_poly.type
_entity_poly.pdbx_seq_one_letter_code
_entity_poly.pdbx_strand_id
1 'polypeptide(L)'
;MSATEPREVPGREREFGPYGGRFVPETLVPALDELEAAWLDARADAGYGSELAALLRDYAGRPTPLYLAPRLSEVTGGTVYLKREDLLHTGAHKINNALGQA
;
A
#
# COMPACT_ATOMS: atom_id res chain seq x y z
N MET A 1 -3.09 14.26 24.13
CA MET A 1 -2.46 14.21 22.80
C MET A 1 -3.52 13.75 21.83
N SER A 2 -4.17 14.70 21.14
CA SER A 2 -5.33 14.42 20.29
C SER A 2 -4.88 13.74 19.01
N ALA A 3 -5.47 12.59 18.70
CA ALA A 3 -5.26 11.88 17.45
C ALA A 3 -5.66 12.76 16.26
N THR A 4 -4.82 12.74 15.23
CA THR A 4 -4.97 13.49 13.99
C THR A 4 -6.08 12.86 13.16
N GLU A 5 -7.32 13.33 13.28
CA GLU A 5 -8.33 13.02 12.27
C GLU A 5 -7.97 13.76 10.97
N PRO A 6 -8.03 13.09 9.80
CA PRO A 6 -7.80 13.75 8.53
C PRO A 6 -8.90 14.81 8.33
N ARG A 7 -8.49 16.07 8.35
CA ARG A 7 -9.38 17.21 8.10
C ARG A 7 -9.61 17.28 6.59
N GLU A 8 -10.75 16.80 6.12
CA GLU A 8 -11.18 17.03 4.74
C GLU A 8 -11.39 18.53 4.53
N VAL A 9 -10.46 19.15 3.79
CA VAL A 9 -10.57 20.53 3.35
C VAL A 9 -10.95 20.49 1.87
N PRO A 10 -12.13 21.02 1.47
CA PRO A 10 -12.55 21.03 0.08
C PRO A 10 -11.48 21.67 -0.82
N GLY A 11 -11.07 20.97 -1.88
CA GLY A 11 -9.98 21.41 -2.78
C GLY A 11 -8.57 21.04 -2.32
N ARG A 12 -8.42 20.32 -1.21
CA ARG A 12 -7.14 19.75 -0.72
C ARG A 12 -7.22 18.25 -0.43
N GLU A 13 -8.13 17.54 -1.08
CA GLU A 13 -8.34 16.09 -0.91
C GLU A 13 -7.09 15.23 -1.21
N ARG A 14 -6.07 15.82 -1.84
CA ARG A 14 -4.80 15.17 -2.22
C ARG A 14 -3.61 15.56 -1.34
N GLU A 15 -3.84 16.35 -0.29
CA GLU A 15 -2.81 16.82 0.63
C GLU A 15 -2.93 16.13 1.99
N PHE A 16 -1.78 15.82 2.59
CA PHE A 16 -1.64 15.35 3.96
C PHE A 16 -0.97 16.46 4.78
N GLY A 17 -1.77 17.42 5.24
CA GLY A 17 -1.26 18.63 5.89
C GLY A 17 -0.48 19.49 4.87
N PRO A 18 0.79 19.88 5.13
CA PRO A 18 1.59 20.63 4.17
C PRO A 18 2.26 19.76 3.09
N TYR A 19 2.05 18.44 3.09
CA TYR A 19 2.72 17.49 2.18
C TYR A 19 1.74 16.87 1.19
N GLY A 20 2.24 16.37 0.05
CA GLY A 20 1.41 15.73 -0.99
C GLY A 20 1.09 16.69 -2.14
N GLY A 21 -0.11 16.58 -2.71
CA GLY A 21 -0.52 17.36 -3.89
C GLY A 21 0.07 16.86 -5.21
N ARG A 22 -0.16 17.62 -6.29
CA ARG A 22 0.30 17.31 -7.65
C ARG A 22 1.09 18.49 -8.22
N PHE A 23 2.40 18.48 -7.98
CA PHE A 23 3.33 19.49 -8.51
C PHE A 23 4.04 18.94 -9.75
N VAL A 24 3.29 18.80 -10.84
CA VAL A 24 3.74 18.20 -12.11
C VAL A 24 3.51 19.17 -13.27
N PRO A 25 4.17 18.98 -14.43
CA PRO A 25 3.84 19.73 -15.64
C PRO A 25 2.36 19.61 -16.01
N GLU A 26 1.78 20.68 -16.55
CA GLU A 26 0.39 20.75 -17.06
C GLU A 26 0.05 19.56 -17.97
N THR A 27 1.02 19.15 -18.79
CA THR A 27 0.89 18.05 -19.74
C THR A 27 0.65 16.68 -19.10
N LEU A 28 0.98 16.49 -17.81
CA LEU A 28 0.73 15.25 -17.08
C LEU A 28 -0.59 15.27 -16.30
N VAL A 29 -1.24 16.42 -16.13
CA VAL A 29 -2.48 16.54 -15.36
C VAL A 29 -3.58 15.62 -15.90
N PRO A 30 -3.87 15.59 -17.23
CA PRO A 30 -4.93 14.74 -17.77
C PRO A 30 -4.70 13.25 -17.50
N ALA A 31 -3.45 12.77 -17.63
CA ALA A 31 -3.11 11.37 -17.39
C ALA A 31 -3.26 10.98 -15.91
N LEU A 32 -2.96 11.91 -14.98
CA LEU A 32 -3.17 11.67 -13.55
C LEU A 32 -4.65 11.68 -13.16
N ASP A 33 -5.46 12.53 -13.81
CA ASP A 33 -6.92 12.54 -13.60
C ASP A 33 -7.55 11.24 -14.11
N GLU A 34 -7.14 10.76 -15.30
CA GLU A 34 -7.59 9.48 -15.86
C GLU A 34 -7.21 8.29 -14.96
N LEU A 35 -5.95 8.25 -14.49
CA LEU A 35 -5.46 7.20 -13.61
C LEU A 35 -6.27 7.13 -12.30
N GLU A 36 -6.56 8.28 -11.69
CA GLU A 36 -7.33 8.29 -10.46
C GLU A 36 -8.78 7.86 -10.69
N ALA A 37 -9.43 8.33 -11.76
CA ALA A 37 -10.79 7.92 -12.08
C ALA A 37 -10.86 6.39 -12.27
N ALA A 38 -9.95 5.82 -13.07
CA ALA A 38 -9.86 4.37 -13.28
C ALA A 38 -9.59 3.61 -11.97
N TRP A 39 -8.71 4.13 -11.11
CA TRP A 39 -8.45 3.53 -9.81
C TRP A 39 -9.67 3.55 -8.88
N LEU A 40 -10.40 4.67 -8.83
CA LEU A 40 -11.62 4.81 -8.01
C LEU A 40 -12.70 3.81 -8.44
N ASP A 41 -12.88 3.65 -9.76
CA ASP A 41 -13.81 2.68 -10.35
C ASP A 41 -13.38 1.24 -10.04
N ALA A 42 -12.12 0.88 -10.32
CA ALA A 42 -11.59 -0.46 -10.06
C ALA A 42 -11.64 -0.83 -8.56
N ARG A 43 -11.33 0.12 -7.67
CA ARG A 43 -11.40 -0.09 -6.22
C ARG A 43 -12.82 -0.40 -5.73
N ALA A 44 -13.85 0.15 -6.40
CA ALA A 44 -15.25 -0.11 -6.06
C ALA A 44 -15.78 -1.42 -6.67
N ASP A 45 -15.11 -1.97 -7.68
CA ASP A 45 -15.48 -3.23 -8.32
C ASP A 45 -15.04 -4.46 -7.50
N ALA A 46 -16.03 -5.28 -7.13
CA ALA A 46 -15.80 -6.53 -6.42
C ALA A 46 -15.05 -7.58 -7.27
N GLY A 47 -15.17 -7.51 -8.61
CA GLY A 47 -14.44 -8.37 -9.55
C GLY A 47 -12.93 -8.14 -9.44
N TYR A 48 -12.51 -6.89 -9.59
CA TYR A 48 -11.12 -6.47 -9.40
C TYR A 48 -10.56 -6.87 -8.03
N GLY A 49 -11.29 -6.58 -6.95
CA GLY A 49 -10.88 -6.95 -5.59
C GLY A 49 -10.69 -8.46 -5.39
N SER A 50 -11.56 -9.27 -6.01
CA SER A 50 -11.48 -10.73 -5.95
C SER A 50 -10.27 -11.28 -6.71
N GLU A 51 -10.00 -10.74 -7.90
CA GLU A 51 -8.85 -11.13 -8.72
C GLU A 51 -7.52 -10.76 -8.04
N LEU A 52 -7.39 -9.51 -7.58
CA LEU A 52 -6.19 -9.07 -6.85
C LEU A 52 -5.96 -9.93 -5.60
N ALA A 53 -7.02 -10.26 -4.86
CA ALA A 53 -6.91 -11.13 -3.69
C ALA A 53 -6.45 -12.56 -4.06
N ALA A 54 -6.89 -13.10 -5.20
CA ALA A 54 -6.42 -14.38 -5.71
C ALA A 54 -4.94 -14.33 -6.10
N LEU A 55 -4.52 -13.34 -6.89
CA LEU A 55 -3.13 -13.14 -7.25
C LEU A 55 -2.22 -12.98 -6.02
N LEU A 56 -2.65 -12.20 -5.04
CA LEU A 56 -1.90 -12.00 -3.81
C LEU A 56 -1.70 -13.30 -3.01
N ARG A 57 -2.71 -14.18 -2.96
CA ARG A 57 -2.59 -15.47 -2.26
C ARG A 57 -1.82 -16.49 -3.07
N ASP A 58 -2.26 -16.73 -4.30
CA ASP A 58 -1.89 -17.90 -5.09
C ASP A 58 -0.60 -17.67 -5.90
N TYR A 59 -0.28 -16.41 -6.23
CA TYR A 59 0.93 -16.04 -6.95
C TYR A 59 1.96 -15.34 -6.06
N ALA A 60 1.56 -14.29 -5.33
CA ALA A 60 2.51 -13.54 -4.50
C ALA A 60 2.93 -14.27 -3.21
N GLY A 61 2.12 -15.22 -2.73
CA GLY A 61 2.43 -16.02 -1.53
C GLY A 61 1.96 -15.40 -0.22
N ARG A 62 0.88 -14.60 -0.22
CA ARG A 62 0.27 -14.06 1.00
C ARG A 62 -0.65 -15.07 1.69
N PRO A 63 -0.83 -14.96 3.03
CA PRO A 63 -0.20 -14.00 3.94
C PRO A 63 1.25 -14.39 4.29
N THR A 64 2.10 -13.39 4.48
CA THR A 64 3.45 -13.58 4.98
C THR A 64 3.44 -13.78 6.51
N PRO A 65 4.25 -14.70 7.05
CA PRO A 65 4.26 -14.99 8.48
C PRO A 65 4.82 -13.83 9.31
N LEU A 66 4.39 -13.74 10.57
CA LEU A 66 5.00 -12.90 11.58
C LEU A 66 5.92 -13.77 12.45
N TYR A 67 7.22 -13.65 12.26
CA TYR A 67 8.21 -14.53 12.88
C TYR A 67 8.75 -13.93 14.18
N LEU A 68 8.57 -14.62 15.31
CA LEU A 68 9.26 -14.27 16.56
C LEU A 68 10.76 -14.54 16.40
N ALA A 69 11.59 -13.53 16.58
CA ALA A 69 13.04 -13.61 16.44
C ALA A 69 13.71 -13.71 17.83
N PRO A 70 13.86 -14.92 18.42
CA PRO A 70 14.29 -15.08 19.81
C PRO A 70 15.70 -14.52 20.06
N ARG A 71 16.66 -14.83 19.19
CA ARG A 71 18.04 -14.34 19.32
C ARG A 71 18.14 -12.82 19.24
N LEU A 72 17.33 -12.19 18.38
CA LEU A 72 17.30 -10.74 18.30
C LEU A 72 16.60 -10.14 19.52
N SER A 73 15.59 -10.82 20.05
CA SER A 73 14.88 -10.41 21.27
C SER A 73 15.80 -10.44 22.50
N GLU A 74 16.67 -11.44 22.60
CA GLU A 74 17.70 -11.53 23.64
C GLU A 74 18.68 -10.36 23.55
N VAL A 75 19.12 -10.00 22.34
CA VAL A 75 20.07 -8.90 22.11
C VAL A 75 19.46 -7.53 22.42
N THR A 76 18.19 -7.31 22.08
CA THR A 76 17.51 -6.02 22.30
C THR A 76 16.91 -5.87 23.69
N GLY A 77 16.75 -6.96 24.43
CA GLY A 77 16.03 -6.99 25.72
C GLY A 77 14.51 -6.83 25.58
N GLY A 78 13.96 -6.92 24.36
CA GLY A 78 12.53 -6.80 24.08
C GLY A 78 12.04 -7.86 23.09
N THR A 79 10.73 -8.12 23.03
CA THR A 79 10.19 -9.12 22.10
C THR A 79 10.18 -8.57 20.67
N VAL A 80 10.91 -9.21 19.76
CA VAL A 80 11.03 -8.77 18.36
C VAL A 80 10.32 -9.75 17.42
N TYR A 81 9.39 -9.22 16.63
CA TYR A 81 8.75 -9.93 15.53
C TYR A 81 9.17 -9.36 14.17
N LEU A 82 9.37 -10.23 13.20
CA LEU A 82 9.69 -9.87 11.82
C LEU A 82 8.49 -10.17 10.92
N LYS A 83 7.96 -9.14 10.23
CA LYS A 83 6.95 -9.33 9.18
C LYS A 83 7.67 -9.77 7.90
N ARG A 84 7.52 -11.05 7.53
CA ARG A 84 8.35 -11.73 6.53
C ARG A 84 7.97 -11.42 5.07
N GLU A 85 7.92 -10.14 4.69
CA GLU A 85 7.68 -9.75 3.29
C GLU A 85 8.81 -10.17 2.32
N ASP A 86 9.96 -10.59 2.86
CA ASP A 86 11.03 -11.25 2.10
C ASP A 86 10.62 -12.58 1.48
N LEU A 87 9.54 -13.21 1.97
CA LEU A 87 9.02 -14.48 1.47
C LEU A 87 8.03 -14.33 0.32
N LEU A 88 7.67 -13.11 -0.07
CA LEU A 88 6.81 -12.91 -1.22
C LEU A 88 7.52 -13.36 -2.50
N HIS A 89 6.74 -13.73 -3.51
CA HIS A 89 7.26 -13.90 -4.86
C HIS A 89 8.02 -12.62 -5.28
N THR A 90 9.13 -12.76 -5.98
CA THR A 90 10.15 -11.71 -6.25
C THR A 90 11.00 -11.24 -5.05
N GLY A 91 10.70 -11.67 -3.82
CA GLY A 91 11.52 -11.41 -2.62
C GLY A 91 11.32 -10.03 -1.98
N ALA A 92 10.31 -9.26 -2.38
CA ALA A 92 10.05 -7.93 -1.84
C ALA A 92 8.56 -7.59 -1.80
N HIS A 93 8.18 -6.73 -0.83
CA HIS A 93 6.82 -6.19 -0.69
C HIS A 93 6.31 -5.39 -1.90
N LYS A 94 7.19 -5.04 -2.85
CA LYS A 94 6.83 -4.25 -4.05
C LYS A 94 5.86 -5.00 -4.96
N ILE A 95 5.89 -6.33 -4.97
CA ILE A 95 4.95 -7.13 -5.77
C ILE A 95 3.49 -6.86 -5.39
N ASN A 96 3.20 -6.54 -4.13
CA ASN A 96 1.84 -6.21 -3.68
C ASN A 96 1.28 -5.01 -4.47
N ASN A 97 2.11 -3.97 -4.65
CA ASN A 97 1.73 -2.78 -5.42
C ASN A 97 1.73 -3.06 -6.92
N ALA A 98 2.76 -3.76 -7.42
CA ALA A 98 2.88 -4.04 -8.84
C ALA A 98 1.69 -4.85 -9.39
N LEU A 99 1.23 -5.86 -8.64
CA LEU A 99 0.04 -6.64 -9.02
C LEU A 99 -1.23 -5.79 -9.01
N GLY A 100 -1.35 -4.82 -8.11
CA GLY A 100 -2.49 -3.91 -8.05
C GLY A 100 -2.43 -2.74 -9.04
N GLN A 101 -1.40 -2.66 -9.88
CA GLN A 101 -1.29 -1.69 -10.98
C GLN A 101 -1.24 -2.37 -12.35
N ALA A 102 -1.24 -3.70 -12.39
CA ALA A 102 -1.09 -4.51 -13.60
C ALA A 102 -2.38 -4.58 -14.43
#